data_AF-A0A349ZVC8-F1
#
_entry.id   AF-A0A349ZVC8-F1
#
_cell.length_a   1.000
_cell.length_b   1.000
_cell.length_c   1.000
_cell.angle_alpha   90.00
_cell.angle_beta   90.00
_cell.angle_gamma   90.00
#
_symmetry.space_group_name_H-M   'P 1'
#
loop_
_entity.id
_entity.type
_entity.pdbx_description
1 polymer ?
#
loop_
_entity_poly.entity_id
_entity_poly.type
_entity_poly.pdbx_seq_one_letter_code
_entity_poly.pdbx_strand_id
1 'polypeptide(L)' 'MAAFNFRPAEKTERITKLVEHLYAKLPEIEASRAELITESYKETEGLPMILRRAFAFDNILKKIP' A
#
# COMPACT_ATOMS: atom_id res chain seq x y z
N MET A 1 -37.78 -0.83 12.66
CA MET A 1 -36.41 -0.39 13.01
C MET A 1 -35.63 -1.60 13.48
N ALA A 2 -34.44 -1.86 12.92
CA ALA A 2 -33.59 -2.94 13.42
C ALA A 2 -33.03 -2.56 14.80
N ALA A 3 -33.03 -3.52 15.74
CA ALA A 3 -32.43 -3.32 17.05
C ALA A 3 -30.90 -3.49 16.94
N PHE A 4 -30.15 -2.44 17.28
CA PHE A 4 -28.69 -2.46 17.27
C PHE A 4 -28.16 -2.71 18.68
N ASN A 5 -27.07 -3.49 18.77
CA ASN A 5 -26.36 -3.71 20.02
C ASN A 5 -25.19 -2.73 20.13
N PHE A 6 -25.23 -1.87 21.13
CA PHE A 6 -24.20 -0.86 21.41
C PHE A 6 -23.21 -1.30 22.51
N ARG A 7 -23.28 -2.56 22.97
CA ARG A 7 -22.32 -3.08 23.96
C ARG A 7 -20.94 -3.21 23.31
N PRO A 8 -19.86 -2.82 24.00
CA PRO A 8 -18.51 -2.98 23.48
C PRO A 8 -18.16 -4.46 23.35
N ALA A 9 -17.53 -4.83 22.24
CA ALA A 9 -16.97 -6.16 22.04
C ALA A 9 -15.60 -6.28 22.72
N GLU A 10 -15.27 -7.49 23.20
CA GLU A 10 -13.95 -7.75 23.77
C GLU A 10 -12.86 -7.73 22.68
N LYS A 11 -11.73 -7.09 22.98
CA LYS A 11 -10.59 -7.02 22.08
C LYS A 11 -9.89 -8.38 22.02
N THR A 12 -9.75 -8.92 20.81
CA THR A 12 -8.96 -10.14 20.60
C THR A 12 -7.46 -9.87 20.77
N GLU A 13 -6.72 -10.84 21.31
CA GLU A 13 -5.26 -10.77 21.50
C GLU A 13 -4.50 -10.40 20.20
N ARG A 14 -4.99 -10.87 19.04
CA ARG A 14 -4.43 -10.57 17.71
C ARG A 14 -4.18 -9.07 17.50
N ILE A 15 -5.08 -8.21 17.97
CA ILE A 15 -4.98 -6.75 17.74
C ILE A 15 -3.77 -6.17 18.48
N THR A 16 -3.47 -6.64 19.70
CA THR A 16 -2.29 -6.19 20.45
C THR A 16 -1.01 -6.58 19.71
N LYS A 17 -0.89 -7.84 19.28
CA LYS A 17 0.27 -8.36 18.53
C LYS A 17 0.51 -7.60 17.22
N LEU A 18 -0.56 -7.25 16.48
CA LEU A 18 -0.43 -6.46 15.25
C LEU A 18 0.15 -5.07 15.50
N VAL A 19 -0.30 -4.38 16.55
CA VAL A 19 0.20 -3.05 16.90
C VAL A 19 1.66 -3.13 17.33
N GLU A 20 1.99 -4.07 18.23
CA GLU A 20 3.36 -4.26 18.70
C GLU A 20 4.33 -4.54 17.55
N HIS A 21 3.92 -5.36 16.58
CA HIS A 21 4.74 -5.65 15.40
C HIS A 21 5.01 -4.40 14.54
N LEU A 22 4.02 -3.52 14.35
CA LEU A 22 4.19 -2.29 13.56
C LEU A 22 5.17 -1.30 14.20
N TYR A 23 5.25 -1.25 15.54
CA TYR A 23 6.14 -0.35 16.27
C TYR A 23 7.46 -1.00 16.71
N ALA A 24 7.71 -2.26 16.38
CA ALA A 24 8.90 -2.99 16.80
C ALA A 24 10.22 -2.42 16.21
N LYS A 25 10.13 -1.60 15.16
CA LYS A 25 11.27 -1.00 14.46
C LYS A 25 11.01 0.48 14.18
N LEU A 26 12.08 1.22 13.89
CA LEU A 26 11.95 2.58 13.38
C LEU A 26 11.40 2.57 11.95
N PRO A 27 10.66 3.62 11.53
CA PRO A 27 10.25 3.77 10.14
C PRO A 27 11.46 3.76 9.19
N GLU A 28 11.32 3.03 8.08
CA GLU A 28 12.34 2.88 7.05
C GLU A 28 11.87 3.51 5.73
N ILE A 29 12.80 4.09 4.98
CA ILE A 29 12.54 4.62 3.63
C ILE A 29 12.93 3.53 2.63
N GLU A 30 11.97 3.08 1.82
CA GLU A 30 12.19 2.04 0.81
C GLU A 30 12.22 2.64 -0.62
N ALA A 31 13.14 2.13 -1.45
CA ALA A 31 13.37 2.66 -2.80
C ALA A 31 12.47 2.06 -3.90
N SER A 32 11.84 0.91 -3.66
CA SER A 32 11.21 0.07 -4.70
C SER A 32 10.23 0.82 -5.59
N ARG A 33 9.36 1.65 -5.00
CA ARG A 33 8.39 2.44 -5.78
C ARG A 33 9.09 3.42 -6.74
N ALA A 34 10.18 4.07 -6.29
CA ALA A 34 10.91 5.05 -7.09
C ALA A 34 11.65 4.40 -8.27
N GLU A 35 12.17 3.19 -8.08
CA GLU A 35 12.77 2.39 -9.15
C GLU A 35 11.73 1.96 -10.18
N LEU A 36 10.61 1.38 -9.73
CA LEU A 36 9.55 0.84 -10.59
C LEU A 36 8.81 1.92 -11.40
N ILE A 37 8.59 3.11 -10.83
CA ILE A 37 8.01 4.23 -11.59
C ILE A 37 8.98 4.72 -12.66
N THR A 38 10.28 4.74 -12.37
CA THR A 38 11.31 5.18 -13.31
C THR A 38 11.45 4.20 -14.47
N GLU A 39 11.46 2.90 -14.19
CA GLU A 39 11.43 1.82 -15.19
C GLU A 39 10.25 2.01 -16.16
N SER A 40 9.02 2.07 -15.65
CA SER A 40 7.82 2.22 -16.49
C SER A 40 7.81 3.52 -17.30
N TYR A 41 8.35 4.61 -16.75
CA TYR A 41 8.41 5.89 -17.48
C TYR A 41 9.39 5.85 -18.65
N LYS A 42 10.49 5.09 -18.55
CA LYS A 42 11.41 4.86 -19.68
C LYS A 42 10.74 4.02 -20.79
N GLU A 43 9.94 3.03 -20.42
CA GLU A 43 9.25 2.16 -21.38
C GLU A 43 8.09 2.83 -22.11
N THR A 44 7.52 3.89 -21.53
CA THR A 44 6.30 4.54 -22.02
C THR A 44 6.55 5.95 -22.57
N GLU A 45 7.78 6.26 -22.96
CA GLU A 45 8.12 7.53 -23.60
C GLU A 45 7.28 7.76 -24.88
N GLY A 46 6.87 9.02 -25.09
CA GLY A 46 6.03 9.40 -26.23
C GLY A 46 4.52 9.18 -26.05
N LEU A 47 4.08 8.43 -25.03
CA LEU A 47 2.65 8.28 -24.74
C LEU A 47 2.05 9.51 -24.02
N PRO A 48 0.74 9.75 -24.15
CA PRO A 48 0.02 10.70 -23.32
C PRO A 48 0.26 10.46 -21.83
N MET A 49 0.44 11.53 -21.06
CA MET A 49 0.80 11.43 -19.64
C MET A 49 -0.18 10.60 -18.80
N ILE A 50 -1.47 10.61 -19.13
CA ILE A 50 -2.46 9.80 -18.41
C ILE A 50 -2.22 8.29 -18.58
N LEU A 51 -1.80 7.87 -19.78
CA LEU A 51 -1.49 6.48 -20.07
C LEU A 51 -0.18 6.07 -19.39
N ARG A 52 0.85 6.93 -19.41
CA ARG A 52 2.11 6.68 -18.71
C ARG A 52 1.89 6.45 -17.21
N ARG A 53 1.03 7.25 -16.58
CA ARG A 53 0.66 7.09 -15.15
C ARG A 53 -0.10 5.79 -14.90
N ALA A 54 -1.03 5.42 -15.78
CA ALA A 54 -1.78 4.18 -15.67
C ALA A 54 -0.86 2.95 -15.77
N PHE A 55 0.06 2.94 -16.75
CA PHE A 55 1.05 1.87 -16.90
C PHE A 55 2.05 1.81 -15.74
N ALA A 56 2.50 2.95 -15.23
CA ALA A 56 3.36 2.97 -14.06
C ALA A 56 2.67 2.42 -12.81
N PHE A 57 1.38 2.73 -12.62
CA PHE A 57 0.59 2.18 -11.52
C PHE A 57 0.45 0.66 -11.63
N ASP A 58 0.12 0.15 -12.83
CA ASP A 58 0.08 -1.30 -13.10
C ASP A 58 1.45 -1.97 -12.88
N ASN A 59 2.55 -1.37 -13.36
CA ASN A 59 3.91 -1.88 -13.16
C ASN A 59 4.29 -1.96 -11.68
N ILE A 60 3.98 -0.91 -10.90
CA ILE A 60 4.23 -0.87 -9.46
C ILE A 60 3.45 -1.98 -8.76
N LEU A 61 2.14 -2.10 -8.97
CA LEU A 61 1.32 -3.08 -8.25
C LEU A 61 1.67 -4.53 -8.58
N LYS A 62 2.23 -4.79 -9.77
CA LYS A 62 2.69 -6.12 -10.18
C LYS A 62 4.05 -6.52 -9.61
N LYS A 63 4.88 -5.54 -9.20
CA LYS A 63 6.28 -5.76 -8.86
C LYS A 63 6.70 -5.26 -7.47
N ILE A 64 5.87 -4.46 -6.78
CA ILE A 64 6.19 -3.98 -5.44
C ILE A 64 6.27 -5.18 -4.47
N PRO A 65 7.33 -5.27 -3.63
CA PRO A 65 7.49 -6.37 -2.68
C PRO A 65 6.36 -6.52 -1.66
#